data_AF-A0A193C334-F1
#
_entry.id   AF-A0A193C334-F1
#
_cell.length_a   1.000
_cell.length_b   1.000
_cell.length_c   1.000
_cell.angle_alpha   90.00
_cell.angle_beta   90.00
_cell.angle_gamma   90.00
#
_symmetry.space_group_name_H-M   'P 1'
#
loop_
_entity.id
_entity.type
_entity.pdbx_description
1 polymer ?
#
loop_
_entity_poly.entity_id
_entity_poly.type
_entity_poly.pdbx_seq_one_letter_code
_entity_poly.pdbx_strand_id
1 'polypeptide(L)'
;MFTTVERGRVRDKLVAAAKADPRIAAAGFAGSSAYGEEDEWSDIDLALGLAPSVDYDDVVAAWTESLYREHGAGTHLDVRAGSTLFRVFLLQGTLQVDIAFWRAEEFGATGPRFEVLFGKANDVEKTQPPVAANLIGWAWLYALHARSSIGRGRVWQAEYMISGMRDQVFALACLRHDVPAVQGRGMDDVPPDAAAPLMAALVRSRPREW
;
A
#
# COMPACT_ATOMS: atom_id res chain seq x y z
N MET A 1 -0.03 15.60 14.53
CA MET A 1 -0.24 15.30 13.11
C MET A 1 0.72 16.18 12.31
N PHE A 2 1.35 15.66 11.27
CA PHE A 2 2.26 16.40 10.40
C PHE A 2 1.49 17.45 9.60
N THR A 3 2.23 18.43 9.06
CA THR A 3 1.70 19.42 8.12
C THR A 3 2.20 19.13 6.70
N THR A 4 1.47 19.58 5.68
CA THR A 4 1.89 19.45 4.28
C THR A 4 3.24 20.14 4.01
N VAL A 5 3.54 21.22 4.75
CA VAL A 5 4.84 21.91 4.69
C VAL A 5 5.97 21.04 5.25
N GLU A 6 5.74 20.35 6.38
CA GLU A 6 6.72 19.40 6.94
C GLU A 6 6.94 18.21 6.02
N ARG A 7 5.86 17.61 5.49
CA ARG A 7 5.96 16.54 4.49
C ARG A 7 6.78 16.99 3.28
N GLY A 8 6.45 18.14 2.70
CA GLY A 8 7.18 18.69 1.56
C GLY A 8 8.67 18.85 1.83
N ARG A 9 9.04 19.39 3.00
CA ARG A 9 10.46 19.52 3.41
C ARG A 9 11.17 18.17 3.54
N VAL A 10 10.51 17.16 4.10
CA VAL A 10 11.08 15.81 4.21
C VAL A 10 11.28 15.21 2.82
N ARG A 11 10.25 15.25 1.97
CA ARG A 11 10.30 14.75 0.59
C ARG A 11 11.42 15.41 -0.21
N ASP A 12 11.51 16.74 -0.18
CA ASP A 12 12.50 17.48 -0.96
C ASP A 12 13.93 17.16 -0.52
N LYS A 13 14.16 16.95 0.78
CA LYS A 13 15.45 16.48 1.31
C LYS A 13 15.79 15.06 0.85
N LEU A 14 14.83 14.14 0.87
CA LEU A 14 15.03 12.77 0.41
C LEU A 14 15.35 12.72 -1.08
N VAL A 15 14.66 13.52 -1.89
CA VAL A 15 14.95 13.65 -3.33
C VAL A 15 16.34 14.24 -3.56
N ALA A 16 16.74 15.25 -2.79
CA ALA A 16 18.08 15.82 -2.87
C ALA A 16 19.15 14.79 -2.49
N ALA A 17 18.92 13.99 -1.44
CA ALA A 17 19.79 12.90 -1.04
C ALA A 17 19.90 11.82 -2.13
N ALA A 18 18.78 11.42 -2.75
CA ALA A 18 18.77 10.49 -3.86
C ALA A 18 19.61 10.97 -5.04
N LYS A 19 19.51 12.26 -5.40
CA LYS A 19 20.30 12.86 -6.50
C LYS A 19 21.79 12.95 -6.18
N ALA A 20 22.14 13.10 -4.91
CA ALA A 20 23.53 13.25 -4.46
C ALA A 20 24.24 11.91 -4.23
N ASP A 21 23.49 10.82 -4.02
CA ASP A 21 24.04 9.50 -3.74
C ASP A 21 24.39 8.75 -5.04
N PRO A 22 25.69 8.55 -5.36
CA PRO A 22 26.10 7.87 -6.60
C PRO A 22 25.69 6.39 -6.66
N ARG A 23 25.22 5.82 -5.54
CA ARG A 23 24.71 4.44 -5.48
C ARG A 23 23.27 4.33 -5.99
N ILE A 24 22.59 5.45 -6.19
CA ILE A 24 21.22 5.53 -6.71
C ILE A 24 21.28 5.95 -8.19
N ALA A 25 20.97 5.02 -9.08
CA ALA A 25 21.00 5.25 -10.53
C ALA A 25 19.71 5.90 -11.06
N ALA A 26 18.60 5.70 -10.38
CA ALA A 26 17.30 6.28 -10.73
C ALA A 26 16.46 6.51 -9.48
N ALA A 27 15.53 7.45 -9.54
CA ALA A 27 14.51 7.60 -8.51
C ALA A 27 13.19 8.06 -9.11
N GLY A 28 12.09 7.76 -8.42
CA GLY A 28 10.76 8.14 -8.85
C GLY A 28 9.79 8.24 -7.67
N PHE A 29 8.69 8.95 -7.88
CA PHE A 29 7.55 8.89 -6.97
C PHE A 29 6.59 7.79 -7.40
N ALA A 30 6.04 7.09 -6.41
CA ALA A 30 4.84 6.28 -6.58
C ALA A 30 3.64 6.97 -5.91
N GLY A 31 2.48 6.31 -5.92
CA GLY A 31 1.32 6.77 -5.14
C GLY A 31 0.79 8.14 -5.58
N SER A 32 0.22 8.90 -4.63
CA SER A 32 -0.39 10.21 -4.91
C SER A 32 0.65 11.28 -5.27
N SER A 33 1.90 11.10 -4.85
CA SER A 33 3.03 11.99 -5.19
C SER A 33 3.35 12.02 -6.69
N ALA A 34 3.07 10.94 -7.43
CA ALA A 34 3.44 10.83 -8.85
C ALA A 34 2.68 11.77 -9.79
N TYR A 35 1.55 12.36 -9.38
CA TYR A 35 0.74 13.25 -10.22
C TYR A 35 0.29 14.53 -9.52
N GLY A 36 0.91 14.86 -8.37
CA GLY A 36 0.52 16.03 -7.58
C GLY A 36 -0.89 15.92 -6.99
N GLU A 37 -1.40 14.71 -6.79
CA GLU A 37 -2.69 14.42 -6.14
C GLU A 37 -2.54 14.31 -4.61
N GLU A 38 -1.44 14.81 -4.05
CA GLU A 38 -1.24 14.79 -2.61
C GLU A 38 -2.22 15.73 -1.89
N ASP A 39 -2.83 15.24 -0.81
CA ASP A 39 -3.67 16.01 0.09
C ASP A 39 -3.03 16.14 1.48
N GLU A 40 -3.77 16.53 2.52
CA GLU A 40 -3.26 16.64 3.89
C GLU A 40 -3.00 15.29 4.58
N TRP A 41 -3.46 14.19 3.99
CA TRP A 41 -3.37 12.81 4.53
C TRP A 41 -2.30 11.98 3.82
N SER A 42 -1.86 12.42 2.65
CA SER A 42 -0.87 11.74 1.82
C SER A 42 0.49 11.63 2.50
N ASP A 43 1.09 10.45 2.40
CA ASP A 43 2.43 10.06 2.81
C ASP A 43 3.47 10.39 1.73
N ILE A 44 4.70 9.90 1.90
CA ILE A 44 5.80 10.05 0.92
C ILE A 44 6.15 8.67 0.37
N ASP A 45 5.91 8.46 -0.92
CA ASP A 45 6.27 7.24 -1.65
C ASP A 45 7.49 7.47 -2.55
N LEU A 46 8.69 7.05 -2.12
CA LEU A 46 9.93 7.21 -2.89
C LEU A 46 10.46 5.86 -3.38
N ALA A 47 10.58 5.70 -4.69
CA ALA A 47 11.26 4.57 -5.30
C ALA A 47 12.71 4.92 -5.63
N LEU A 48 13.64 4.08 -5.18
CA LEU A 48 15.07 4.18 -5.45
C LEU A 48 15.51 2.99 -6.31
N GLY A 49 15.99 3.27 -7.52
CA GLY A 49 16.67 2.31 -8.38
C GLY A 49 18.17 2.32 -8.08
N LEU A 50 18.66 1.26 -7.46
CA LEU A 50 20.06 1.13 -7.07
C LEU A 50 20.94 0.89 -8.30
N ALA A 51 22.18 1.39 -8.27
CA ALA A 51 23.14 1.13 -9.33
C ALA A 51 23.56 -0.36 -9.35
N PRO A 52 23.81 -0.98 -10.53
CA PRO A 52 23.97 -2.44 -10.64
C PRO A 52 25.09 -3.06 -9.78
N SER A 53 26.16 -2.32 -9.52
CA SER A 53 27.37 -2.83 -8.86
C SER A 53 27.47 -2.51 -7.37
N VAL A 54 26.42 -1.96 -6.76
CA VAL A 54 26.44 -1.59 -5.35
C VAL A 54 26.01 -2.77 -4.48
N ASP A 55 26.52 -2.81 -3.26
CA ASP A 55 25.97 -3.71 -2.26
C ASP A 55 24.58 -3.20 -1.86
N TYR A 56 23.56 -4.04 -2.10
CA TYR A 56 22.17 -3.71 -1.87
C TYR A 56 21.88 -3.47 -0.39
N ASP A 57 22.40 -4.33 0.48
CA ASP A 57 22.10 -4.27 1.91
C ASP A 57 22.82 -3.09 2.57
N ASP A 58 24.02 -2.75 2.09
CA ASP A 58 24.74 -1.54 2.54
C ASP A 58 23.99 -0.25 2.17
N VAL A 59 23.40 -0.18 0.98
CA VAL A 59 22.59 0.99 0.57
C VAL A 59 21.34 1.08 1.43
N VAL A 60 20.62 -0.03 1.62
CA VAL A 60 19.43 -0.07 2.48
C VAL A 60 19.77 0.36 3.91
N ALA A 61 20.87 -0.15 4.48
CA ALA A 61 21.33 0.21 5.82
C ALA A 61 21.69 1.68 5.94
N ALA A 62 22.45 2.24 4.98
CA ALA A 62 22.84 3.64 4.99
C ALA A 62 21.63 4.59 4.87
N TRP A 63 20.69 4.29 3.99
CA TRP A 63 19.45 5.06 3.87
C TRP A 63 18.60 4.97 5.12
N THR A 64 18.51 3.77 5.70
CA THR A 64 17.79 3.56 6.97
C THR A 64 18.38 4.39 8.09
N GLU A 65 19.71 4.37 8.27
CA GLU A 65 20.39 5.18 9.28
C GLU A 65 20.13 6.68 9.07
N SER A 66 20.19 7.16 7.81
CA SER A 66 19.88 8.56 7.49
C SER A 66 18.45 8.94 7.86
N LEU A 67 17.45 8.10 7.56
CA LEU A 67 16.04 8.34 7.95
C LEU A 67 15.85 8.42 9.46
N TYR A 68 16.55 7.58 10.24
CA TYR A 68 16.54 7.68 11.70
C TYR A 68 17.24 8.96 12.19
N ARG A 69 18.44 9.24 11.68
CA ARG A 69 19.31 10.31 12.19
C ARG A 69 18.86 11.71 11.78
N GLU A 70 18.46 11.88 10.52
CA GLU A 70 18.23 13.19 9.90
C GLU A 70 16.74 13.56 9.83
N HIS A 71 15.87 12.54 9.82
CA HIS A 71 14.43 12.73 9.71
C HIS A 71 13.65 12.28 10.95
N GLY A 72 14.33 11.68 11.94
CA GLY A 72 13.73 11.32 13.23
C GLY A 72 12.68 10.21 13.13
N ALA A 73 12.89 9.23 12.23
CA ALA A 73 12.05 8.03 12.21
C ALA A 73 12.03 7.36 13.60
N GLY A 74 10.83 6.98 14.07
CA GLY A 74 10.67 6.29 15.34
C GLY A 74 10.76 4.76 15.20
N THR A 75 10.27 4.24 14.08
CA THR A 75 10.31 2.81 13.74
C THR A 75 10.18 2.62 12.23
N HIS A 76 10.44 1.41 11.74
CA HIS A 76 10.10 1.00 10.39
C HIS A 76 9.54 -0.42 10.32
N LEU A 77 8.89 -0.73 9.20
CA LEU A 77 8.42 -2.06 8.84
C LEU A 77 8.97 -2.44 7.46
N ASP A 78 9.44 -3.67 7.33
CA ASP A 78 9.82 -4.24 6.03
C ASP A 78 8.65 -5.00 5.41
N VAL A 79 8.34 -4.65 4.17
CA VAL A 79 7.38 -5.35 3.31
C VAL A 79 8.11 -5.80 2.05
N ARG A 80 8.03 -7.09 1.74
CA ARG A 80 8.65 -7.66 0.53
C ARG A 80 7.56 -7.93 -0.50
N ALA A 81 7.74 -7.41 -1.71
CA ALA A 81 6.94 -7.81 -2.87
C ALA A 81 7.89 -8.30 -3.96
N GLY A 82 7.91 -9.61 -4.18
CA GLY A 82 8.95 -10.26 -4.97
C GLY A 82 10.34 -10.00 -4.36
N SER A 83 11.26 -9.53 -5.18
CA SER A 83 12.64 -9.15 -4.85
C SER A 83 12.77 -7.76 -4.22
N THR A 84 11.78 -6.88 -4.41
CA THR A 84 11.83 -5.49 -3.95
C THR A 84 11.52 -5.38 -2.46
N LEU A 85 12.37 -4.63 -1.74
CA LEU A 85 12.11 -4.20 -0.37
C LEU A 85 11.36 -2.87 -0.36
N PHE A 86 10.21 -2.84 0.30
CA PHE A 86 9.53 -1.63 0.71
C PHE A 86 9.79 -1.46 2.20
N ARG A 87 10.50 -0.42 2.59
CA ARG A 87 10.72 -0.06 3.99
C ARG A 87 9.86 1.15 4.33
N VAL A 88 8.90 0.93 5.21
CA VAL A 88 7.89 1.91 5.63
C VAL A 88 8.34 2.51 6.95
N PHE A 89 8.67 3.80 6.97
CA PHE A 89 9.11 4.52 8.16
C PHE A 89 7.96 5.30 8.78
N LEU A 90 7.84 5.26 10.11
CA LEU A 90 6.93 6.10 10.87
C LEU A 90 7.73 7.23 11.53
N LEU A 91 7.47 8.47 11.11
CA LEU A 91 8.05 9.68 11.67
C LEU A 91 7.11 10.31 12.70
N GLN A 92 7.61 11.33 13.41
CA GLN A 92 6.79 12.13 14.30
C GLN A 92 5.59 12.76 13.59
N GLY A 93 4.51 12.98 14.35
CA GLY A 93 3.29 13.54 13.80
C GLY A 93 2.55 12.58 12.86
N THR A 94 2.85 11.28 12.90
CA THR A 94 2.24 10.23 12.06
C THR A 94 2.48 10.42 10.57
N LEU A 95 3.61 11.04 10.19
CA LEU A 95 4.05 11.05 8.79
C LEU A 95 4.66 9.69 8.44
N GLN A 96 4.18 9.09 7.37
CA GLN A 96 4.74 7.87 6.80
C GLN A 96 5.69 8.21 5.63
N VAL A 97 6.80 7.49 5.55
CA VAL A 97 7.73 7.54 4.41
C VAL A 97 7.99 6.11 3.94
N ASP A 98 7.58 5.80 2.72
CA ASP A 98 7.78 4.51 2.09
C ASP A 98 8.95 4.63 1.12
N ILE A 99 10.00 3.86 1.38
CA ILE A 99 11.14 3.74 0.47
C ILE A 99 11.12 2.36 -0.17
N ALA A 100 10.92 2.33 -1.49
CA ALA A 100 11.07 1.12 -2.27
C ALA A 100 12.51 1.04 -2.81
N PHE A 101 13.25 0.00 -2.44
CA PHE A 101 14.62 -0.26 -2.90
C PHE A 101 14.60 -1.28 -4.04
N TRP A 102 14.66 -0.80 -5.26
CA TRP A 102 14.61 -1.61 -6.48
C TRP A 102 16.02 -1.93 -6.95
N ARG A 103 16.20 -3.14 -7.48
CA ARG A 103 17.38 -3.45 -8.28
C ARG A 103 17.31 -2.69 -9.61
N ALA A 104 18.47 -2.43 -10.21
CA ALA A 104 18.58 -1.62 -11.42
C ALA A 104 17.69 -2.14 -12.57
N GLU A 105 17.60 -3.45 -12.71
CA GLU A 105 16.87 -4.15 -13.76
C GLU A 105 15.35 -4.14 -13.53
N GLU A 106 14.95 -3.90 -12.29
CA GLU A 106 13.56 -3.96 -11.88
C GLU A 106 12.93 -2.57 -11.85
N PHE A 107 13.71 -1.49 -11.66
CA PHE A 107 13.16 -0.14 -11.46
C PHE A 107 12.21 0.29 -12.60
N GLY A 108 10.91 0.38 -12.33
CA GLY A 108 9.91 0.75 -13.34
C GLY A 108 8.48 0.80 -12.80
N ALA A 109 7.57 1.37 -13.59
CA ALA A 109 6.18 1.51 -13.20
C ALA A 109 5.43 0.16 -13.24
N THR A 110 5.05 -0.39 -12.09
CA THR A 110 4.18 -1.60 -12.02
C THR A 110 2.69 -1.27 -12.06
N GLY A 111 2.33 -0.01 -11.78
CA GLY A 111 0.97 0.50 -11.86
C GLY A 111 0.92 1.87 -12.56
N PRO A 112 -0.28 2.46 -12.67
CA PRO A 112 -0.47 3.73 -13.37
C PRO A 112 0.14 4.92 -12.61
N ARG A 113 0.40 4.82 -11.30
CA ARG A 113 0.89 5.92 -10.45
C ARG A 113 2.40 5.84 -10.24
N PHE A 114 3.16 6.28 -11.23
CA PHE A 114 4.61 6.33 -11.14
C PHE A 114 5.21 7.46 -11.99
N GLU A 115 6.03 8.30 -11.38
CA GLU A 115 6.74 9.41 -12.03
C GLU A 115 8.24 9.25 -11.82
N VAL A 116 9.02 9.28 -12.90
CA VAL A 116 10.48 9.24 -12.82
C VAL A 116 11.03 10.64 -12.55
N LEU A 117 11.77 10.79 -11.45
CA LEU A 117 12.44 12.03 -11.09
C LEU A 117 13.79 12.19 -11.80
N PHE A 118 14.54 11.10 -11.92
CA PHE A 118 15.78 11.01 -12.69
C PHE A 118 16.14 9.55 -12.98
N GLY A 119 17.08 9.35 -13.92
CA GLY A 119 17.47 8.02 -14.38
C GLY A 119 16.50 7.48 -15.45
N LYS A 120 16.50 6.16 -15.63
CA LYS A 120 15.67 5.48 -16.65
C LYS A 120 14.84 4.39 -15.98
N ALA A 121 13.53 4.43 -16.18
CA ALA A 121 12.63 3.33 -15.84
C ALA A 121 12.68 2.24 -16.92
N ASN A 122 12.63 0.99 -16.47
CA ASN A 122 12.47 -0.18 -17.31
C ASN A 122 10.99 -0.41 -17.62
N ASP A 123 10.74 -1.11 -18.72
CA ASP A 123 9.43 -1.68 -18.98
C ASP A 123 9.29 -2.97 -18.17
N VAL A 124 8.40 -2.94 -17.17
CA VAL A 124 8.22 -4.02 -16.21
C VAL A 124 6.79 -4.54 -16.23
N GLU A 125 6.64 -5.79 -15.82
CA GLU A 125 5.33 -6.43 -15.74
C GLU A 125 4.38 -5.61 -14.84
N LYS A 126 3.19 -5.32 -15.37
CA LYS A 126 2.17 -4.57 -14.64
C LYS A 126 1.49 -5.48 -13.64
N THR A 127 1.19 -4.93 -12.47
CA THR A 127 0.40 -5.61 -11.44
C THR A 127 -0.96 -5.99 -12.02
N GLN A 128 -1.26 -7.29 -12.00
CA GLN A 128 -2.53 -7.80 -12.49
C GLN A 128 -3.62 -7.64 -11.42
N PRO A 129 -4.86 -7.32 -11.81
CA PRO A 129 -5.98 -7.34 -10.89
C PRO A 129 -6.22 -8.76 -10.35
N PRO A 130 -6.86 -8.90 -9.17
CA PRO A 130 -7.22 -10.21 -8.64
C PRO A 130 -8.14 -10.98 -9.60
N VAL A 131 -7.97 -12.29 -9.67
CA VAL A 131 -8.80 -13.17 -10.49
C VAL A 131 -10.16 -13.37 -9.81
N ALA A 132 -11.25 -13.02 -10.50
CA ALA A 132 -12.61 -13.10 -9.95
C ALA A 132 -12.98 -14.49 -9.40
N ALA A 133 -12.59 -15.56 -10.10
CA ALA A 133 -12.83 -16.94 -9.64
C ALA A 133 -12.19 -17.24 -8.27
N ASN A 134 -11.01 -16.68 -8.00
CA ASN A 134 -10.34 -16.84 -6.71
C ASN A 134 -11.09 -16.08 -5.60
N LEU A 135 -11.53 -14.85 -5.87
CA LEU A 135 -12.33 -14.06 -4.92
C LEU A 135 -13.64 -14.77 -4.58
N ILE A 136 -14.35 -15.28 -5.59
CA ILE A 136 -15.57 -16.08 -5.40
C ILE A 136 -15.26 -17.32 -4.54
N GLY A 137 -14.16 -18.01 -4.84
CA GLY A 137 -13.68 -19.17 -4.11
C GLY A 137 -13.52 -18.91 -2.62
N TRP A 138 -12.78 -17.84 -2.27
CA TRP A 138 -12.58 -17.44 -0.88
C TRP A 138 -13.86 -16.96 -0.20
N ALA A 139 -14.73 -16.24 -0.92
CA ALA A 139 -15.98 -15.73 -0.37
C ALA A 139 -16.88 -16.84 0.17
N TRP A 140 -17.19 -17.87 -0.64
CA TRP A 140 -18.06 -18.96 -0.16
C TRP A 140 -17.37 -19.82 0.91
N LEU A 141 -16.04 -19.98 0.84
CA LEU A 141 -15.29 -20.74 1.84
C LEU A 141 -15.40 -20.07 3.22
N TYR A 142 -15.20 -18.75 3.27
CA TYR A 142 -15.41 -17.97 4.49
C TYR A 142 -16.86 -18.00 4.97
N ALA A 143 -17.84 -17.95 4.06
CA ALA A 143 -19.26 -18.08 4.42
C ALA A 143 -19.57 -19.40 5.14
N LEU A 144 -19.02 -20.52 4.67
CA LEU A 144 -19.18 -21.83 5.31
C LEU A 144 -18.56 -21.86 6.71
N HIS A 145 -17.36 -21.27 6.86
CA HIS A 145 -16.70 -21.19 8.15
C HIS A 145 -17.45 -20.30 9.13
N ALA A 146 -17.91 -19.12 8.69
CA ALA A 146 -18.76 -18.23 9.48
C ALA A 146 -20.00 -18.97 10.01
N ARG A 147 -20.74 -19.67 9.14
CA ARG A 147 -21.91 -20.47 9.53
C ARG A 147 -21.56 -21.50 10.60
N SER A 148 -20.48 -22.25 10.41
CA SER A 148 -20.05 -23.27 11.38
C SER A 148 -19.62 -22.69 12.73
N SER A 149 -18.98 -21.50 12.72
CA SER A 149 -18.56 -20.80 13.94
C SER A 149 -19.75 -20.25 14.70
N ILE A 150 -20.75 -19.69 14.02
CA ILE A 150 -22.02 -19.26 14.61
C ILE A 150 -22.73 -20.43 15.29
N GLY A 151 -22.88 -21.56 14.59
CA GLY A 151 -23.53 -22.76 15.13
C GLY A 151 -22.82 -23.34 16.36
N ARG A 152 -21.55 -23.00 16.58
CA ARG A 152 -20.75 -23.42 17.74
C ARG A 152 -20.59 -22.34 18.82
N GLY A 153 -21.24 -21.19 18.67
CA GLY A 153 -21.09 -20.06 19.60
C GLY A 153 -19.71 -19.40 19.59
N ARG A 154 -18.89 -19.63 18.54
CA ARG A 154 -17.54 -19.05 18.41
C ARG A 154 -17.62 -17.67 17.77
N VAL A 155 -18.08 -16.69 18.54
CA VAL A 155 -18.40 -15.33 18.05
C VAL A 155 -17.22 -14.62 17.38
N TRP A 156 -16.00 -14.73 17.94
CA TRP A 156 -14.81 -14.10 17.36
C TRP A 156 -14.39 -14.73 16.03
N GLN A 157 -14.49 -16.05 15.93
CA GLN A 157 -14.18 -16.73 14.68
C GLN A 157 -15.25 -16.43 13.63
N ALA A 158 -16.52 -16.34 14.04
CA ALA A 158 -17.60 -15.95 13.13
C ALA A 158 -17.38 -14.53 12.58
N GLU A 159 -17.05 -13.56 13.44
CA GLU A 159 -16.75 -12.19 13.02
C GLU A 159 -15.60 -12.15 12.02
N TYR A 160 -14.46 -12.78 12.34
CA TYR A 160 -13.29 -12.83 11.46
C TYR A 160 -13.65 -13.39 10.06
N MET A 161 -14.40 -14.50 10.02
CA MET A 161 -14.80 -15.13 8.75
C MET A 161 -15.80 -14.28 7.96
N ILE A 162 -16.73 -13.58 8.64
CA ILE A 162 -17.67 -12.66 7.98
C ILE A 162 -16.91 -11.47 7.38
N SER A 163 -15.98 -10.89 8.13
CA SER A 163 -15.13 -9.80 7.64
C SER A 163 -14.30 -10.25 6.43
N GLY A 164 -13.65 -11.41 6.49
CA GLY A 164 -12.91 -11.98 5.36
C GLY A 164 -13.80 -12.25 4.13
N MET A 165 -14.99 -12.81 4.32
CA MET A 165 -15.97 -13.00 3.22
C MET A 165 -16.33 -11.66 2.58
N ARG A 166 -16.63 -10.65 3.40
CA ARG A 166 -17.03 -9.32 2.95
C ARG A 166 -15.94 -8.67 2.09
N ASP A 167 -14.68 -8.77 2.51
CA ASP A 167 -13.56 -8.20 1.76
C ASP A 167 -13.44 -8.80 0.35
N GLN A 168 -13.70 -10.11 0.19
CA GLN A 168 -13.72 -10.76 -1.14
C GLN A 168 -14.87 -10.25 -2.02
N VAL A 169 -16.06 -10.05 -1.44
CA VAL A 169 -17.22 -9.53 -2.16
C VAL A 169 -16.99 -8.06 -2.55
N PHE A 170 -16.34 -7.28 -1.70
CA PHE A 170 -15.96 -5.90 -2.02
C PHE A 170 -14.99 -5.85 -3.20
N ALA A 171 -13.95 -6.68 -3.17
CA ALA A 171 -13.02 -6.78 -4.30
C ALA A 171 -13.73 -7.19 -5.61
N LEU A 172 -14.73 -8.08 -5.55
CA LEU A 172 -15.54 -8.44 -6.73
C LEU A 172 -16.36 -7.27 -7.27
N ALA A 173 -16.95 -6.46 -6.39
CA ALA A 173 -17.66 -5.25 -6.80
C ALA A 173 -16.71 -4.25 -7.47
N CYS A 174 -15.52 -4.03 -6.90
CA CYS A 174 -14.50 -3.19 -7.51
C CYS A 174 -14.11 -3.68 -8.92
N LEU A 175 -13.85 -4.98 -9.08
CA LEU A 175 -13.54 -5.57 -10.39
C LEU A 175 -14.65 -5.36 -11.42
N ARG A 176 -15.91 -5.48 -10.99
CA ARG A 176 -17.07 -5.30 -11.88
C ARG A 176 -17.20 -3.86 -12.40
N HIS A 177 -16.70 -2.90 -11.64
CA HIS A 177 -16.82 -1.47 -11.93
C HIS A 177 -15.49 -0.85 -12.39
N ASP A 178 -14.49 -1.67 -12.73
CA ASP A 178 -13.18 -1.23 -13.23
C ASP A 178 -12.46 -0.23 -12.29
N VAL A 179 -12.69 -0.36 -10.97
CA VAL A 179 -12.00 0.42 -9.92
C VAL A 179 -11.02 -0.47 -9.14
N PRO A 180 -10.04 0.10 -8.42
CA PRO A 180 -9.03 -0.69 -7.71
C PRO A 180 -9.64 -1.73 -6.75
N ALA A 181 -9.37 -3.02 -7.01
CA ALA A 181 -9.91 -4.16 -6.26
C ALA A 181 -8.98 -4.69 -5.16
N VAL A 182 -7.94 -3.93 -4.82
CA VAL A 182 -6.94 -4.31 -3.82
C VAL A 182 -6.94 -3.32 -2.66
N GLN A 183 -6.73 -3.84 -1.45
CA GLN A 183 -6.61 -3.04 -0.22
C GLN A 183 -7.81 -2.11 0.07
N GLY A 184 -8.97 -2.38 -0.53
CA GLY A 184 -10.17 -1.54 -0.39
C GLY A 184 -10.12 -0.21 -1.13
N ARG A 185 -9.07 0.08 -1.93
CA ARG A 185 -8.83 1.41 -2.51
C ARG A 185 -9.92 1.92 -3.44
N GLY A 186 -10.67 1.04 -4.10
CA GLY A 186 -11.78 1.42 -4.99
C GLY A 186 -13.15 1.27 -4.36
N MET A 187 -13.26 0.94 -3.06
CA MET A 187 -14.56 0.61 -2.46
C MET A 187 -15.51 1.81 -2.45
N ASP A 188 -14.99 3.00 -2.15
CA ASP A 188 -15.77 4.24 -2.13
C ASP A 188 -16.04 4.80 -3.54
N ASP A 189 -15.38 4.24 -4.57
CA ASP A 189 -15.56 4.61 -5.98
C ASP A 189 -16.61 3.73 -6.69
N VAL A 190 -17.11 2.69 -6.03
CA VAL A 190 -18.19 1.83 -6.55
C VAL A 190 -19.53 2.59 -6.52
N PRO A 191 -20.38 2.45 -7.55
CA PRO A 191 -21.71 3.07 -7.57
C PRO A 191 -22.53 2.81 -6.29
N PRO A 192 -23.27 3.81 -5.76
CA PRO A 192 -23.97 3.67 -4.48
C PRO A 192 -24.96 2.51 -4.40
N ASP A 193 -25.59 2.14 -5.50
CA ASP A 193 -26.50 1.00 -5.62
C ASP A 193 -25.78 -0.34 -5.46
N ALA A 194 -24.56 -0.45 -6.00
CA ALA A 194 -23.70 -1.61 -5.81
C ALA A 194 -23.07 -1.64 -4.40
N ALA A 195 -22.81 -0.49 -3.78
CA ALA A 195 -22.27 -0.38 -2.42
C ALA A 195 -23.33 -0.56 -1.31
N ALA A 196 -24.61 -0.28 -1.57
CA ALA A 196 -25.65 -0.31 -0.53
C ALA A 196 -25.83 -1.68 0.17
N PRO A 197 -25.90 -2.83 -0.54
CA PRO A 197 -25.98 -4.14 0.10
C PRO A 197 -24.74 -4.48 0.93
N LEU A 198 -23.59 -3.97 0.49
CA LEU A 198 -22.27 -4.15 1.10
C LEU A 198 -22.16 -3.40 2.43
N MET A 199 -22.69 -2.18 2.49
CA MET A 199 -22.76 -1.38 3.71
C MET A 199 -23.70 -1.96 4.77
N ALA A 200 -24.74 -2.68 4.34
CA ALA A 200 -25.63 -3.41 5.25
C ALA A 200 -24.95 -4.62 5.92
N ALA A 201 -23.82 -5.11 5.36
CA ALA A 201 -23.02 -6.20 5.91
C ALA A 201 -21.95 -5.74 6.92
N LEU A 202 -21.92 -4.46 7.29
CA LEU A 202 -21.04 -3.97 8.35
C LEU A 202 -21.43 -4.59 9.69
N VAL A 203 -20.44 -5.11 10.42
CA VAL A 203 -20.65 -5.65 11.76
C VAL A 203 -21.02 -4.47 12.66
N ARG A 204 -22.28 -4.47 13.12
CA ARG A 204 -22.80 -3.48 14.05
C ARG A 204 -23.28 -4.20 15.30
N SER A 205 -23.13 -3.56 16.45
CA SER A 205 -23.87 -3.99 17.63
C SER A 205 -25.37 -3.88 17.33
N ARG A 206 -26.12 -4.94 17.61
CA ARG A 206 -27.58 -4.81 17.70
C ARG A 206 -27.90 -4.14 19.04
N PRO A 207 -28.82 -3.15 19.09
CA PRO A 207 -29.41 -2.74 20.35
C PRO A 207 -29.95 -3.98 21.07
N ARG A 208 -29.69 -4.10 22.38
CA ARG A 208 -30.38 -5.11 23.19
C ARG A 208 -31.85 -4.71 23.23
N GLU A 209 -32.69 -5.47 22.57
CA GLU A 209 -34.13 -5.47 22.84
C GLU A 209 -34.30 -6.19 24.19
N TRP A 210 -34.71 -5.45 25.22
CA TRP A 210 -35.17 -5.96 26.51
C TRP A 210 -36.70 -5.94 26.55
#